data_AF-A0A9X2ZD85-F1
#
_entry.id   AF-A0A9X2ZD85-F1
#
_cell.length_a   1.000
_cell.length_b   1.000
_cell.length_c   1.000
_cell.angle_alpha   90.00
_cell.angle_beta   90.00
_cell.angle_gamma   90.00
#
_symmetry.space_group_name_H-M   'P 1'
#
loop_
_entity.id
_entity.type
_entity.pdbx_description
1 polymer ?
#
loop_
_entity_poly.entity_id
_entity_poly.type
_entity_poly.pdbx_seq_one_letter_code
_entity_poly.pdbx_strand_id
1 'polypeptide(L)' 'MPGLSYPFVFECESCDRETTVTRAEARDLYPNPDSLTAVDEVIEQKKGWVQGASGAYCPDCIEARD' A
#
# COMPACT_ATOMS: atom_id res chain seq x y z
N MET A 1 16.47 15.42 0.10
CA MET A 1 15.93 14.05 0.05
C MET A 1 15.27 13.90 -1.30
N PRO A 2 15.73 13.01 -2.19
CA PRO A 2 14.96 12.70 -3.40
C PRO A 2 13.61 12.16 -2.93
N GLY A 3 12.53 12.83 -3.35
CA GLY A 3 11.17 12.42 -3.00
C GLY A 3 10.89 11.00 -3.48
N LEU A 4 9.97 10.34 -2.79
CA LEU A 4 9.47 9.04 -3.21
C LEU A 4 9.01 9.07 -4.68
N SER A 5 9.43 8.06 -5.45
CA SER A 5 9.11 7.97 -6.89
C SER A 5 7.81 7.22 -7.06
N TYR A 6 6.69 7.95 -7.05
CA TYR A 6 5.37 7.41 -7.34
C TYR A 6 5.22 6.99 -8.82
N PRO A 7 4.36 5.99 -9.12
CA PRO A 7 3.55 5.21 -8.19
C PRO A 7 4.35 4.12 -7.45
N PHE A 8 3.89 3.75 -6.25
CA PHE A 8 4.36 2.53 -5.58
C PHE A 8 3.52 1.36 -6.04
N VAL A 9 4.19 0.26 -6.37
CA VAL A 9 3.54 -0.98 -6.79
C VAL A 9 3.69 -2.00 -5.66
N PHE A 10 2.59 -2.66 -5.33
CA PHE A 10 2.53 -3.72 -4.31
C PHE A 10 1.93 -4.96 -4.94
N GLU A 11 2.70 -6.06 -4.89
CA GLU A 11 2.26 -7.38 -5.31
C GLU A 11 1.88 -8.19 -4.08
N CYS A 12 0.82 -9.00 -4.19
CA CYS A 12 0.37 -9.84 -3.08
C CYS A 12 1.28 -11.06 -2.98
N GLU A 13 1.79 -11.31 -1.78
CA GLU A 13 2.66 -12.48 -1.53
C GLU A 13 1.92 -13.83 -1.69
N SER A 14 0.59 -13.82 -1.63
CA SER A 14 -0.24 -15.04 -1.65
C SER A 14 -0.96 -15.29 -2.98
N CYS A 15 -0.99 -14.32 -3.90
CA CYS A 15 -1.63 -14.47 -5.22
C CYS A 15 -1.11 -13.44 -6.23
N ASP A 16 -1.40 -13.61 -7.51
CA ASP A 16 -0.96 -12.70 -8.59
C ASP A 16 -1.69 -11.34 -8.65
N ARG A 17 -2.24 -10.87 -7.53
CA ARG A 17 -2.84 -9.52 -7.47
C ARG A 17 -1.78 -8.48 -7.24
N GLU A 18 -1.96 -7.36 -7.92
CA GLU A 18 -1.16 -6.16 -7.73
C GLU A 18 -2.09 -4.99 -7.37
N THR A 19 -1.58 -4.04 -6.61
CA THR A 19 -2.18 -2.72 -6.46
C THR A 19 -1.11 -1.64 -6.49
N THR A 20 -1.55 -0.40 -6.72
CA THR A 20 -0.65 0.74 -6.77
C THR A 20 -1.12 1.84 -5.84
N VAL A 21 -0.17 2.52 -5.20
CA VAL A 21 -0.40 3.75 -4.46
C VAL A 21 0.13 4.93 -5.28
N THR A 22 -0.76 5.86 -5.59
CA THR A 22 -0.43 7.11 -6.28
C THR A 22 -0.15 8.25 -5.30
N ARG A 23 0.58 9.27 -5.76
CA ARG A 23 0.86 10.47 -4.95
C ARG A 23 -0.41 11.21 -4.55
N ALA A 24 -1.45 11.15 -5.39
CA ALA A 24 -2.74 11.78 -5.12
C ALA A 24 -3.45 11.09 -3.94
N GLU A 25 -3.43 9.76 -3.90
CA GLU A 25 -4.01 9.00 -2.78
C GLU A 25 -3.26 9.26 -1.47
N ALA A 26 -1.92 9.30 -1.51
CA ALA A 26 -1.09 9.61 -0.35
C ALA A 26 -1.34 11.02 0.18
N ARG A 27 -1.51 12.01 -0.72
CA ARG A 27 -1.78 13.41 -0.35
C ARG A 27 -3.16 13.61 0.27
N ASP A 28 -4.12 12.76 -0.07
CA ASP A 28 -5.47 12.83 0.47
C ASP A 28 -5.53 12.38 1.94
N LEU A 29 -4.63 11.47 2.35
CA LEU A 29 -4.56 10.96 3.73
C LEU A 29 -3.51 11.68 4.58
N TYR A 30 -2.39 12.11 3.98
CA TYR A 30 -1.24 12.62 4.72
C TYR A 30 -0.77 13.97 4.18
N PRO A 31 -0.48 14.97 5.06
CA PRO A 31 0.03 16.27 4.65
C PRO A 31 1.35 16.21 3.88
N ASN A 32 2.21 15.24 4.21
CA ASN A 32 3.43 14.93 3.49
C ASN A 32 3.25 13.65 2.67
N PRO A 33 2.84 13.76 1.38
CA PRO A 33 2.66 12.59 0.53
C PRO A 33 3.98 11.87 0.28
N ASP A 34 5.12 12.54 0.31
CA ASP A 34 6.41 11.93 -0.05
C ASP A 34 7.07 11.20 1.15
N SER A 35 6.26 10.64 2.05
CA SER A 35 6.69 9.83 3.20
C SER A 35 6.23 8.38 3.07
N LEU A 36 7.03 7.42 3.53
CA LEU A 36 6.66 6.00 3.47
C LEU A 36 5.39 5.74 4.28
N THR A 37 5.23 6.41 5.42
CA THR A 37 4.01 6.38 6.22
C THR A 37 2.76 6.76 5.40
N ALA A 38 2.85 7.74 4.50
CA ALA A 38 1.71 8.10 3.66
C ALA A 38 1.37 6.98 2.65
N VAL A 39 2.36 6.20 2.19
CA VAL A 39 2.15 5.05 1.32
C VAL A 39 1.50 3.90 2.11
N ASP A 40 2.01 3.62 3.30
CA ASP A 40 1.51 2.57 4.20
C ASP A 40 0.07 2.85 4.63
N GLU A 41 -0.26 4.09 4.99
CA GLU A 41 -1.63 4.45 5.34
C GLU A 41 -2.59 4.31 4.15
N VAL A 42 -2.16 4.56 2.90
CA VAL A 42 -3.01 4.31 1.74
C VAL A 42 -3.23 2.82 1.52
N ILE A 43 -2.16 2.01 1.58
CA ILE A 43 -2.25 0.57 1.32
C ILE A 43 -3.17 -0.10 2.35
N GLU A 44 -3.07 0.31 3.62
CA GLU A 44 -3.90 -0.20 4.72
C GLU A 44 -5.32 0.38 4.71
N GLN A 45 -5.47 1.70 4.79
CA GLN A 45 -6.78 2.32 5.04
C GLN A 45 -7.68 2.39 3.80
N LYS A 46 -7.08 2.58 2.60
CA LYS A 46 -7.85 2.75 1.35
C LYS A 46 -7.93 1.49 0.52
N LYS A 47 -6.87 0.69 0.49
CA LYS A 47 -6.85 -0.55 -0.31
C LYS A 47 -7.21 -1.78 0.53
N GLY A 48 -7.11 -1.73 1.86
CA GLY A 48 -7.37 -2.87 2.74
C GLY A 48 -6.29 -3.94 2.67
N TRP A 49 -5.10 -3.58 2.19
CA TRP A 49 -3.95 -4.48 2.14
C TRP A 49 -3.18 -4.40 3.46
N VAL A 50 -2.55 -5.48 3.88
CA VAL A 50 -1.74 -5.51 5.11
C VAL A 50 -0.29 -5.74 4.77
N GLN A 51 0.59 -4.89 5.31
CA GLN A 51 2.04 -5.07 5.26
C GLN A 51 2.45 -6.12 6.31
N GLY A 52 2.92 -7.28 5.86
CA GLY A 52 3.51 -8.31 6.71
C GLY A 52 5.03 -8.28 6.70
N ALA A 53 5.64 -9.18 7.49
CA ALA A 53 7.10 -9.27 7.60
C ALA A 53 7.79 -9.65 6.27
N SER A 54 7.09 -10.35 5.38
CA SER A 54 7.60 -10.85 4.11
C SER A 54 7.12 -10.06 2.88
N GLY A 55 6.13 -9.17 3.02
CA GLY A 55 5.57 -8.42 1.91
C GLY A 55 4.13 -7.99 2.16
N ALA A 56 3.43 -7.58 1.09
CA ALA A 56 2.05 -7.09 1.18
C ALA A 56 1.04 -8.22 0.92
N TYR A 57 -0.09 -8.19 1.60
CA TYR A 57 -1.18 -9.15 1.43
C TYR A 57 -2.46 -8.42 1.02
N CYS A 58 -3.14 -8.91 -0.03
CA CYS A 58 -4.39 -8.35 -0.50
C CYS A 58 -5.57 -8.74 0.41
N PRO A 59 -6.65 -7.93 0.45
CA PRO A 59 -7.79 -8.14 1.35
C PRO A 59 -8.38 -9.54 1.22
N ASP A 60 -8.59 -10.04 0.01
CA ASP A 60 -9.17 -11.38 -0.19
C ASP A 60 -8.29 -12.51 0.37
N CYS A 61 -6.96 -12.37 0.32
CA CYS A 61 -6.05 -13.36 0.91
C CYS A 61 -5.96 -13.24 2.44
N ILE A 62 -6.29 -12.07 2.99
CA ILE A 62 -6.40 -11.86 4.44
C ILE A 62 -7.70 -12.46 4.93
N GLU A 63 -8.83 -12.15 4.28
CA GLU A 63 -10.16 -12.65 4.63
C GLU A 63 -10.26 -14.18 4.49
N ALA A 64 -9.57 -14.80 3.53
CA ALA A 64 -9.56 -16.26 3.40
C ALA A 64 -8.83 -17.01 4.55
N ARG A 65 -8.19 -16.29 5.48
CA ARG A 65 -7.48 -16.86 6.62
C ARG A 65 -8.29 -16.82 7.93
N ASP A 66 -9.42 -16.12 7.96
CA ASP A 66 -10.35 -16.03 9.12
C ASP A 66 -11.57 -16.95 8.92
#